data_AF-A0A804M052-F1
#
_entry.id   AF-A0A804M052-F1
#
_cell.length_a   1.000
_cell.length_b   1.000
_cell.length_c   1.000
_cell.angle_alpha   90.00
_cell.angle_beta   90.00
_cell.angle_gamma   90.00
#
_symmetry.space_group_name_H-M   'P 1'
#
loop_
_entity.id
_entity.type
_entity.pdbx_description
1 polymer ?
#
loop_
_entity_poly.entity_id
_entity_poly.type
_entity_poly.pdbx_seq_one_letter_code
_entity_poly.pdbx_strand_id
1 'polypeptide(L)'
;MDVNFWGSVYPTYYALPHLKASKGKLIVCCSAAGTVATSRMAFYNASKAAQLRFYETLRTEVGSEVGITILTPGYVESEITKGKGMQKSGEVAVDEEARDVL
;
A
#
# COMPACT_ATOMS: atom_id res chain seq x y z
N MET A 1 -0.43 -9.78 4.41
CA MET A 1 -1.06 -8.83 5.36
C MET A 1 -0.02 -8.23 6.30
N ASP A 2 0.83 -9.06 6.92
CA ASP A 2 1.80 -8.65 7.95
C ASP A 2 2.66 -7.44 7.58
N VAL A 3 3.26 -7.44 6.39
CA VAL A 3 4.08 -6.31 5.95
C VAL A 3 3.20 -5.10 5.58
N ASN A 4 2.30 -5.26 4.61
CA ASN A 4 1.58 -4.13 4.03
C ASN A 4 0.59 -3.46 4.99
N PHE A 5 -0.17 -4.26 5.74
CA PHE A 5 -1.20 -3.75 6.64
C PHE A 5 -0.62 -3.50 8.03
N TRP A 6 -0.19 -4.56 8.72
CA TRP A 6 0.29 -4.45 10.10
C TRP A 6 1.58 -3.63 10.23
N GLY A 7 2.47 -3.69 9.22
CA GLY A 7 3.67 -2.87 9.17
C GLY A 7 3.41 -1.36 9.13
N SER A 8 2.21 -0.93 8.74
CA SER A 8 1.80 0.49 8.84
C SER A 8 0.99 0.78 10.11
N VAL A 9 0.10 -0.14 10.49
CA VAL A 9 -0.78 0.01 11.65
C VAL A 9 0.01 0.09 12.95
N TYR A 10 0.99 -0.78 13.18
CA TYR A 10 1.72 -0.79 14.46
C TYR A 10 2.52 0.50 14.70
N PRO A 11 3.36 0.99 13.77
CA PRO A 11 4.03 2.27 13.97
C PRO A 11 3.04 3.44 14.14
N THR A 12 1.91 3.40 13.43
CA THR A 12 0.86 4.42 13.58
C THR A 12 0.30 4.42 15.00
N TYR A 13 -0.03 3.23 15.55
CA TYR A 13 -0.55 3.09 16.90
C TYR A 13 0.39 3.70 17.94
N TYR A 14 1.69 3.36 17.89
CA TYR A 14 2.68 3.88 18.82
C TYR A 14 3.01 5.37 18.60
N ALA A 15 2.95 5.86 17.36
CA ALA A 15 3.20 7.27 17.07
C ALA A 15 2.01 8.18 17.44
N LEU A 16 0.79 7.64 17.50
CA LEU A 16 -0.43 8.45 17.59
C LEU A 16 -0.48 9.38 18.81
N PRO A 17 -0.11 8.99 20.05
CA PRO A 17 -0.09 9.90 21.18
C PRO A 17 0.86 11.09 20.98
N HIS A 18 2.03 10.83 20.41
CA HIS A 18 3.03 11.87 20.12
C HIS A 18 2.59 12.80 19.01
N LEU A 19 1.94 12.27 17.97
CA LEU A 19 1.34 13.06 16.90
C LEU A 19 0.22 13.96 17.43
N LYS A 20 -0.66 13.44 18.30
CA LYS A 20 -1.72 14.24 18.94
C LYS A 20 -1.14 15.38 19.80
N ALA A 21 -0.15 15.07 20.64
CA ALA A 21 0.51 16.07 21.50
C ALA A 21 1.21 17.17 20.69
N SER A 22 1.77 16.83 19.53
CA SER A 22 2.49 17.77 18.66
C SER A 22 1.63 18.41 17.57
N LYS A 23 0.34 18.04 17.45
CA LYS A 23 -0.51 18.37 16.28
C LYS A 23 0.18 18.00 14.96
N GLY A 24 0.83 16.84 14.96
CA GLY A 24 1.67 16.32 13.89
C GLY A 24 0.87 15.85 12.68
N LYS A 25 1.60 15.34 11.69
CA LYS A 25 1.04 14.78 10.46
C LYS A 25 1.54 13.35 10.26
N LEU A 26 0.67 12.52 9.70
CA LEU A 26 0.96 11.16 9.30
C LEU A 26 0.79 11.04 7.79
N ILE A 27 1.82 10.55 7.11
CA ILE A 27 1.75 10.21 5.69
C ILE A 27 1.86 8.70 5.57
N VAL A 28 0.86 8.05 4.98
CA VAL A 28 0.88 6.62 4.72
C VAL A 28 1.00 6.34 3.23
N CYS A 29 1.89 5.42 2.88
CA CYS A 29 2.04 4.92 1.52
C CYS A 29 1.11 3.70 1.29
N CYS A 30 -0.08 3.98 0.74
CA CYS A 30 -1.01 2.95 0.28
C CYS A 30 -0.65 2.52 -1.15
N SER A 31 -1.63 2.48 -2.07
CA SER A 31 -1.46 2.17 -3.49
C SER A 31 -2.79 2.39 -4.21
N ALA A 32 -2.76 2.71 -5.51
CA ALA A 32 -3.94 2.63 -6.37
C ALA A 32 -4.57 1.22 -6.38
N ALA A 33 -3.80 0.17 -6.09
CA ALA A 33 -4.28 -1.20 -5.89
C ALA A 33 -5.27 -1.36 -4.70
N GLY A 34 -5.41 -0.34 -3.85
CA GLY A 34 -6.45 -0.31 -2.82
C GLY A 34 -7.86 -0.05 -3.38
N THR A 35 -7.97 0.49 -4.60
CA THR A 35 -9.24 0.79 -5.27
C THR A 35 -9.36 0.13 -6.64
N VAL A 36 -8.24 -0.14 -7.31
CA VAL A 36 -8.21 -0.79 -8.63
C VAL A 36 -7.88 -2.27 -8.46
N ALA A 37 -8.78 -3.13 -8.94
CA ALA A 37 -8.60 -4.57 -8.93
C ALA A 37 -7.88 -5.03 -10.20
N THR A 38 -6.57 -5.21 -10.11
CA THR A 38 -5.76 -5.82 -11.16
C THR A 38 -5.63 -7.34 -10.96
N SER A 39 -5.63 -8.08 -12.07
CA SER A 39 -5.44 -9.52 -12.05
C SER A 39 -4.04 -9.89 -11.51
N ARG A 40 -3.85 -11.14 -11.04
CA ARG A 40 -2.59 -11.66 -10.49
C ARG A 40 -2.07 -10.99 -9.21
N MET A 41 -2.77 -9.98 -8.68
CA MET A 41 -2.37 -9.23 -7.47
C MET A 41 -3.37 -9.34 -6.32
N ALA A 42 -4.23 -10.38 -6.28
CA ALA A 42 -5.36 -10.47 -5.34
C ALA A 42 -4.98 -10.23 -3.86
N PHE A 43 -3.93 -10.88 -3.35
CA PHE A 43 -3.47 -10.68 -1.97
C PHE A 43 -2.88 -9.28 -1.72
N TYR A 44 -2.18 -8.73 -2.71
CA TYR A 44 -1.65 -7.38 -2.64
C TYR A 44 -2.78 -6.35 -2.62
N ASN A 45 -3.74 -6.46 -3.55
CA ASN A 45 -4.92 -5.61 -3.65
C ASN A 45 -5.76 -5.67 -2.37
N ALA A 46 -6.04 -6.87 -1.86
CA ALA A 46 -6.75 -7.05 -0.59
C ALA A 46 -6.04 -6.34 0.58
N SER A 47 -4.71 -6.49 0.66
CA SER A 47 -3.93 -5.84 1.72
C SER A 47 -3.93 -4.31 1.61
N LYS A 48 -3.89 -3.76 0.39
CA LYS A 48 -3.90 -2.32 0.14
C LYS A 48 -5.30 -1.71 0.28
N ALA A 49 -6.35 -2.46 -0.02
CA ALA A 49 -7.74 -2.05 0.24
C ALA A 49 -8.00 -1.99 1.75
N ALA A 50 -7.55 -2.98 2.51
CA ALA A 50 -7.62 -2.96 3.98
C ALA A 50 -6.84 -1.77 4.56
N GLN A 51 -5.61 -1.54 4.08
CA GLN A 51 -4.80 -0.40 4.50
C GLN A 51 -5.52 0.93 4.20
N LEU A 52 -6.03 1.11 2.98
CA LEU A 52 -6.75 2.33 2.59
C LEU A 52 -7.94 2.61 3.51
N ARG A 53 -8.84 1.64 3.69
CA ARG A 53 -10.03 1.83 4.54
C ARG A 53 -9.67 2.09 5.99
N PHE A 54 -8.67 1.41 6.53
CA PHE A 54 -8.20 1.65 7.89
C PHE A 54 -7.77 3.11 8.10
N TYR A 55 -7.00 3.69 7.17
CA TYR A 55 -6.54 5.07 7.31
C TYR A 55 -7.59 6.12 6.98
N GLU A 56 -8.54 5.82 6.10
CA GLU A 56 -9.72 6.68 5.90
C GLU A 56 -10.57 6.74 7.16
N THR A 57 -10.86 5.59 7.79
CA THR A 57 -11.57 5.54 9.06
C THR A 57 -10.79 6.26 10.16
N LEU A 58 -9.49 5.98 10.32
CA LEU A 58 -8.66 6.64 11.32
C LEU A 58 -8.63 8.16 11.13
N ARG A 59 -8.60 8.65 9.89
CA ARG A 59 -8.68 10.09 9.58
C ARG A 59 -9.98 10.72 10.09
N THR A 60 -11.09 9.99 10.02
CA THR A 60 -12.38 10.48 10.58
C THR A 60 -12.40 10.45 12.10
N GLU A 61 -11.74 9.47 12.72
CA GLU A 61 -11.69 9.31 14.19
C GLU A 61 -10.78 10.34 14.87
N VAL A 62 -9.61 10.64 14.29
CA VAL A 62 -8.66 11.61 14.86
C VAL A 62 -9.01 13.07 14.50
N GLY A 63 -9.85 13.27 13.49
CA GLY A 63 -10.27 14.59 13.03
C GLY A 63 -9.09 15.53 12.74
N SER A 64 -9.10 16.70 13.37
CA SER A 64 -8.05 17.72 13.22
C SER A 64 -6.89 17.59 14.21
N GLU A 65 -6.91 16.59 15.12
CA GLU A 65 -5.82 16.37 16.08
C GLU A 65 -4.52 15.95 15.37
N VAL A 66 -4.65 15.17 14.29
CA VAL A 66 -3.53 14.67 13.47
C VAL A 66 -3.90 14.77 12.00
N GLY A 67 -3.07 15.46 11.21
CA GLY A 67 -3.27 15.53 9.77
C GLY A 67 -2.86 14.23 9.09
N ILE A 68 -3.80 13.48 8.50
CA ILE A 68 -3.51 12.23 7.77
C ILE A 68 -3.57 12.47 6.25
N THR A 69 -2.47 12.14 5.57
CA THR A 69 -2.37 12.10 4.10
C THR A 69 -2.17 10.66 3.64
N ILE A 70 -3.04 10.20 2.74
CA ILE A 70 -2.99 8.86 2.15
C ILE A 70 -2.45 8.98 0.73
N LEU A 71 -1.27 8.41 0.49
CA LEU A 71 -0.69 8.35 -0.85
C LEU A 71 -1.19 7.10 -1.57
N THR A 72 -1.69 7.25 -2.80
CA THR A 72 -2.13 6.14 -3.65
C THR A 72 -1.37 6.10 -4.98
N PRO A 73 -0.05 5.77 -4.98
CA PRO A 73 0.71 5.67 -6.21
C PRO A 73 0.16 4.59 -7.15
N GLY A 74 0.22 4.88 -8.45
CA GLY A 74 0.07 3.89 -9.51
C GLY A 74 1.37 3.13 -9.76
N TYR A 75 1.54 2.65 -10.99
CA TYR A 75 2.79 2.04 -11.42
C TYR A 75 3.94 3.05 -11.40
N VAL A 76 5.08 2.62 -10.86
CA VAL A 76 6.32 3.40 -10.82
C VAL A 76 7.38 2.58 -11.53
N GLU A 77 8.04 3.17 -12.51
CA GLU A 77 9.12 2.53 -13.25
C GLU A 77 10.23 2.09 -12.29
N SER A 78 10.48 0.79 -12.26
CA SER A 78 11.51 0.16 -11.43
C SER A 78 11.93 -1.19 -12.01
N GLU A 79 12.94 -1.84 -11.43
CA GLU A 79 13.32 -3.21 -11.81
C GLU A 79 12.16 -4.22 -11.66
N ILE A 80 11.22 -3.97 -10.75
CA ILE A 80 10.06 -4.84 -10.51
C ILE A 80 9.07 -4.77 -11.69
N THR A 81 8.90 -3.60 -12.28
CA THR A 81 7.96 -3.41 -13.40
C THR A 81 8.53 -3.87 -14.73
N LYS A 82 9.77 -4.39 -14.79
CA LYS A 82 10.39 -4.88 -16.03
C LYS A 82 9.94 -6.28 -16.46
N GLY A 83 8.93 -6.86 -15.82
CA GLY A 83 8.43 -8.19 -16.18
C GLY A 83 9.27 -9.36 -15.64
N LYS A 84 10.20 -9.10 -14.69
CA LYS A 84 10.91 -10.17 -13.96
C LYS A 84 9.90 -10.93 -13.09
N GLY A 85 9.61 -12.17 -13.45
CA GLY A 85 8.65 -13.02 -12.75
C GLY A 85 9.05 -14.48 -12.75
N MET A 86 8.42 -15.27 -11.88
CA MET A 86 8.56 -16.72 -11.88
C MET A 86 7.78 -17.30 -13.06
N GLN A 87 8.47 -18.03 -13.93
CA GLN A 87 7.87 -18.72 -15.06
C GLN A 87 7.29 -20.08 -14.66
N LYS A 88 6.50 -20.69 -15.55
CA LYS A 88 5.95 -22.06 -15.34
C LYS A 88 7.04 -23.12 -15.12
N SER A 89 8.25 -22.89 -15.64
CA SER A 89 9.42 -23.75 -15.41
C SER A 89 9.99 -23.66 -13.99
N GLY A 90 9.54 -22.69 -13.17
CA GLY A 90 10.10 -22.36 -11.86
C GLY A 90 11.29 -21.40 -11.92
N GLU A 91 11.79 -21.07 -13.12
CA GLU A 91 12.88 -20.11 -13.30
C GLU A 91 12.38 -18.67 -13.22
N VAL A 92 13.23 -17.78 -12.71
CA VAL A 92 12.98 -16.34 -12.75
C VAL A 92 13.52 -15.80 -14.07
N ALA A 93 12.64 -15.26 -14.89
CA ALA A 93 13.01 -14.65 -16.15
C ALA A 93 12.12 -13.43 -16.44
N VAL A 94 12.54 -12.64 -17.43
CA VAL A 94 11.77 -11.51 -17.93
C VAL A 94 10.77 -12.00 -18.97
N ASP A 95 9.50 -11.65 -18.79
CA ASP A 95 8.44 -11.88 -19.76
C ASP A 95 7.74 -10.54 -20.04
N GLU A 96 8.09 -9.94 -21.18
CA GLU A 96 7.57 -8.63 -21.60
C GLU A 96 6.11 -8.70 -22.06
N GLU A 97 5.70 -9.81 -22.70
CA GLU A 97 4.30 -10.01 -23.11
C GLU A 97 3.40 -10.13 -21.87
N ALA A 98 3.82 -10.93 -20.88
CA ALA A 98 3.07 -11.07 -19.63
C ALA A 98 3.09 -9.80 -18.76
N ARG A 99 4.03 -8.89 -18.99
CA ARG A 99 4.05 -7.55 -18.38
C ARG A 99 3.06 -6.63 -19.07
N ASP A 100 3.01 -6.64 -20.41
CA ASP A 100 2.25 -5.67 -21.21
C ASP A 100 0.74 -5.94 -21.24
N VAL A 101 0.29 -7.08 -20.68
CA VAL A 101 -1.14 -7.39 -20.48
C VAL A 101 -1.75 -6.80 -19.19
N LEU A 102 -0.97 -6.04 -18.39
CA LEU A 102 -1.42 -5.42 -17.12
C LEU A 102 -2.01 -4.01 -17.26
#